data_AF-H8Z4B7-F1
#
_entry.id   AF-H8Z4B7-F1
#
_cell.length_a   1.000
_cell.length_b   1.000
_cell.length_c   1.000
_cell.angle_alpha   90.00
_cell.angle_beta   90.00
_cell.angle_gamma   90.00
#
_symmetry.space_group_name_H-M   'P 1'
#
loop_
_entity.id
_entity.type
_entity.pdbx_description
1 polymer ?
#
loop_
_entity_poly.entity_id
_entity_poly.type
_entity_poly.pdbx_seq_one_letter_code
_entity_poly.pdbx_strand_id
1 'polypeptide(L)'
;MFDSIALGLITTLNQLDPIVVIGVFTLLLLAMFAAALITTARGRTSAFALSTPTLLTTLGILGTFLGIAIGLLQFDVTQVEYSIPTLLEGLKLAFITSIVGIALSAVLRFVQVLSAGSAAGNNGTRAQPGQKDDRRQLELAEAQLAATQALNNGLKSFDQHLNQTMETHHQRLMKGMDNFAAQLSELGSRQLVAALEEVIRDFNDKLGVQFGENFRRLDGAVGKLLEWQDQYRQQMESLGSQLERATAGVAKSEASLKSLTQQALQISQHVADQQSTLSSLRRETMELEALLGAIAELRDKAQDAFPAMDKRLTAMLESIETAVLAAQHAGHAFIEPPPAHRPGRHNNPDFQGIPLGEKQ
;
A
#
# COMPACT_ATOMS: atom_id res chain seq x y z
N MET A 1 26.59 15.55 -33.13
CA MET A 1 25.44 15.81 -34.04
C MET A 1 24.38 14.73 -33.92
N PHE A 2 24.72 13.44 -34.02
CA PHE A 2 23.75 12.35 -33.88
C PHE A 2 23.10 12.26 -32.50
N ASP A 3 23.85 12.42 -31.41
CA ASP A 3 23.28 12.37 -30.05
C ASP A 3 22.32 13.53 -29.77
N SER A 4 22.58 14.72 -30.33
CA SER A 4 21.69 15.89 -30.19
C SER A 4 20.39 15.71 -30.96
N ILE A 5 20.44 15.05 -32.13
CA ILE A 5 19.25 14.71 -32.91
C ILE A 5 18.46 13.60 -32.21
N ALA A 6 19.13 12.57 -31.69
CA ALA A 6 18.50 11.48 -30.95
C ALA A 6 17.81 11.98 -29.68
N LEU A 7 18.47 12.82 -28.87
CA LEU A 7 17.88 13.44 -27.68
C LEU A 7 16.70 14.37 -28.04
N GLY A 8 16.82 15.15 -29.11
CA GLY A 8 15.72 15.99 -29.61
C GLY A 8 14.51 15.18 -30.08
N LEU A 9 14.76 14.04 -30.73
CA LEU A 9 13.72 13.13 -31.21
C LEU A 9 13.03 12.39 -30.06
N ILE A 10 13.79 11.94 -29.06
CA ILE A 10 13.26 11.28 -27.85
C ILE A 10 12.42 12.26 -27.03
N THR A 11 12.88 13.51 -26.88
CA THR A 11 12.16 14.54 -26.11
C THR A 11 10.85 14.94 -26.78
N THR A 12 10.83 15.03 -28.12
CA THR A 12 9.59 15.33 -28.87
C THR A 12 8.64 14.14 -28.90
N LEU A 13 9.14 12.90 -28.99
CA LEU A 13 8.32 11.68 -28.93
C LEU A 13 7.70 11.41 -27.56
N ASN A 14 8.39 11.78 -26.45
CA ASN A 14 7.85 11.60 -25.10
C ASN A 14 6.70 12.55 -24.73
N GLN A 15 6.56 13.68 -25.43
CA GLN A 15 5.50 14.66 -25.16
C GLN A 15 4.23 14.42 -25.99
N LEU A 16 4.28 13.46 -26.92
CA LEU A 16 3.18 13.19 -27.85
C LEU A 16 2.39 11.96 -27.39
N ASP A 17 1.08 12.14 -27.29
CA ASP A 17 0.14 11.05 -27.02
C ASP A 17 0.20 10.01 -28.17
N PRO A 18 0.42 8.71 -27.88
CA PRO A 18 0.49 7.66 -28.88
C PRO A 18 -0.72 7.67 -29.84
N ILE A 19 -1.89 8.02 -29.34
CA ILE A 19 -3.14 8.05 -30.11
C ILE A 19 -3.09 9.15 -31.18
N VAL A 20 -2.53 10.33 -30.83
CA VAL A 20 -2.46 11.47 -31.74
C VAL A 20 -1.46 11.22 -32.86
N VAL A 21 -0.29 10.66 -32.55
CA VAL A 21 0.75 10.37 -33.55
C VAL A 21 0.26 9.34 -34.57
N ILE A 22 -0.35 8.26 -34.08
CA ILE A 22 -0.88 7.20 -34.94
C ILE A 22 -2.08 7.71 -35.76
N GLY A 23 -2.92 8.58 -35.18
CA GLY A 23 -4.04 9.22 -35.88
C GLY A 23 -3.59 10.10 -37.05
N VAL A 24 -2.59 10.97 -36.84
CA VAL A 24 -2.02 11.82 -37.90
C VAL A 24 -1.42 10.96 -39.01
N PHE A 25 -0.73 9.89 -38.64
CA PHE A 25 -0.11 8.95 -39.59
C PHE A 25 -1.15 8.22 -40.46
N THR A 26 -2.28 7.82 -39.85
CA THR A 26 -3.40 7.18 -40.55
C THR A 26 -4.08 8.14 -41.52
N LEU A 27 -4.23 9.41 -41.13
CA LEU A 27 -4.79 10.46 -42.00
C LEU A 27 -3.89 10.71 -43.22
N LEU A 28 -2.56 10.70 -43.03
CA LEU A 28 -1.58 10.80 -44.11
C LEU A 28 -1.71 9.61 -45.09
N LEU A 29 -1.82 8.38 -44.58
CA LEU A 29 -2.07 7.18 -45.41
C LEU A 29 -3.33 7.33 -46.27
N LEU A 30 -4.43 7.80 -45.68
CA LEU A 30 -5.70 7.99 -46.37
C LEU A 30 -5.62 9.11 -47.42
N ALA A 31 -4.94 10.21 -47.12
CA ALA A 31 -4.70 11.30 -48.07
C ALA A 31 -3.86 10.84 -49.27
N MET A 32 -2.82 10.04 -49.03
CA MET A 32 -1.97 9.48 -50.10
C MET A 32 -2.75 8.49 -50.96
N PHE A 33 -3.59 7.64 -50.36
CA PHE A 33 -4.50 6.75 -51.07
C PHE A 33 -5.49 7.52 -51.96
N ALA A 34 -6.13 8.56 -51.42
CA ALA A 34 -7.07 9.38 -52.17
C ALA A 34 -6.40 10.08 -53.37
N ALA A 35 -5.19 10.62 -53.18
CA ALA A 35 -4.41 11.22 -54.27
C ALA A 35 -4.07 10.20 -55.39
N ALA A 36 -3.69 8.97 -55.03
CA ALA A 36 -3.43 7.91 -56.00
C ALA A 36 -4.69 7.42 -56.71
N LEU A 37 -5.83 7.38 -56.02
CA LEU A 37 -7.11 7.03 -56.62
C LEU A 37 -7.55 8.10 -57.64
N ILE A 38 -7.42 9.40 -57.29
CA ILE A 38 -7.78 10.52 -58.17
C ILE A 38 -6.89 10.56 -59.42
N THR A 39 -5.59 10.31 -59.28
CA THR A 39 -4.66 10.29 -60.43
C THR A 39 -4.94 9.11 -61.37
N THR A 40 -5.24 7.93 -60.82
CA THR A 40 -5.66 6.75 -61.59
C THR A 40 -7.01 6.99 -62.29
N ALA A 41 -7.98 7.59 -61.60
CA ALA A 41 -9.30 7.90 -62.16
C ALA A 41 -9.27 9.00 -63.26
N ARG A 42 -8.31 9.92 -63.20
CA ARG A 42 -8.12 10.98 -64.22
C ARG A 42 -7.32 10.50 -65.46
N GLY A 43 -7.03 9.21 -65.59
CA GLY A 43 -6.30 8.64 -66.73
C GLY A 43 -4.85 9.13 -66.88
N ARG A 44 -4.31 9.75 -65.82
CA ARG A 44 -2.95 10.30 -65.78
C ARG A 44 -2.10 9.36 -64.94
N THR A 45 -1.64 8.27 -65.54
CA THR A 45 -0.80 7.25 -64.89
C THR A 45 0.58 7.83 -64.62
N SER A 46 0.68 8.66 -63.58
CA SER A 46 1.96 9.20 -63.11
C SER A 46 2.76 8.09 -62.43
N ALA A 47 4.10 8.18 -62.50
CA ALA A 47 5.00 7.28 -61.77
C ALA A 47 4.67 7.21 -60.26
N PHE A 48 4.07 8.27 -59.73
CA PHE A 48 3.56 8.35 -58.36
C PHE A 48 2.43 7.35 -58.09
N ALA A 49 1.42 7.26 -58.96
CA ALA A 49 0.30 6.33 -58.78
C ALA A 49 0.75 4.86 -58.81
N LEU A 50 1.68 4.50 -59.70
CA LEU A 50 2.27 3.17 -59.81
C LEU A 50 3.09 2.77 -58.58
N SER A 51 3.76 3.74 -57.94
CA SER A 51 4.60 3.50 -56.75
C SER A 51 3.81 3.58 -55.43
N THR A 52 2.62 4.19 -55.44
CA THR A 52 1.83 4.44 -54.22
C THR A 52 1.46 3.17 -53.45
N PRO A 53 1.05 2.04 -54.06
CA PRO A 53 0.71 0.84 -53.29
C PRO A 53 1.91 0.28 -52.50
N THR A 54 3.11 0.33 -53.07
CA THR A 54 4.33 -0.07 -52.38
C THR A 54 4.64 0.91 -51.25
N LEU A 55 4.53 2.22 -51.50
CA LEU A 55 4.72 3.25 -50.46
C LEU A 55 3.72 3.12 -49.30
N LEU A 56 2.46 2.81 -49.59
CA LEU A 56 1.40 2.65 -48.59
C LEU A 56 1.63 1.42 -47.70
N THR A 57 2.20 0.36 -48.28
CA THR A 57 2.61 -0.83 -47.54
C THR A 57 3.83 -0.53 -46.66
N THR A 58 4.87 0.12 -47.21
CA THR A 58 6.06 0.48 -46.43
C THR A 58 5.75 1.47 -45.32
N LEU A 59 4.84 2.42 -45.57
CA LEU A 59 4.40 3.39 -44.57
C LEU A 59 3.54 2.69 -43.51
N GLY A 60 2.66 1.75 -43.89
CA GLY A 60 1.93 0.91 -42.94
C GLY A 60 2.85 0.11 -42.00
N ILE A 61 3.92 -0.49 -42.54
CA ILE A 61 4.94 -1.19 -41.75
C ILE A 61 5.69 -0.22 -40.82
N LEU A 62 6.05 0.97 -41.31
CA LEU A 62 6.70 2.01 -40.53
C LEU A 62 5.82 2.49 -39.35
N GLY A 63 4.50 2.58 -39.55
CA GLY A 63 3.55 2.88 -38.48
C GLY A 63 3.57 1.86 -37.34
N THR A 64 3.75 0.57 -37.66
CA THR A 64 3.89 -0.49 -36.65
C THR A 64 5.16 -0.33 -35.83
N PHE A 65 6.30 -0.07 -36.48
CA PHE A 65 7.56 0.18 -35.78
C PHE A 65 7.51 1.44 -34.92
N LEU A 66 6.86 2.50 -35.41
CA LEU A 66 6.70 3.75 -34.67
C LEU A 66 5.83 3.56 -33.41
N GLY A 67 4.72 2.84 -33.52
CA GLY A 67 3.84 2.59 -32.37
C GLY A 67 4.47 1.69 -31.31
N ILE A 68 5.24 0.67 -31.72
CA ILE A 68 6.03 -0.15 -30.77
C ILE A 68 7.11 0.70 -30.09
N ALA A 69 7.82 1.55 -30.84
CA ALA A 69 8.85 2.42 -30.27
C ALA A 69 8.27 3.40 -29.23
N ILE A 70 7.13 4.02 -29.52
CA ILE A 70 6.45 4.92 -28.57
C ILE A 70 5.96 4.15 -27.34
N GLY A 71 5.39 2.96 -27.52
CA GLY A 71 4.94 2.11 -26.42
C GLY A 71 6.09 1.67 -25.50
N LEU A 72 7.27 1.39 -26.05
CA LEU A 72 8.47 1.06 -25.27
C LEU A 72 9.09 2.28 -24.58
N LEU A 73 9.00 3.48 -25.17
CA LEU A 73 9.48 4.71 -24.55
C LEU A 73 8.66 5.12 -23.32
N GLN A 74 7.36 4.79 -23.30
CA GLN A 74 6.46 5.05 -22.17
C GLN A 74 6.40 3.89 -21.15
N PHE A 75 7.16 2.81 -21.38
CA PHE A 75 7.17 1.66 -20.48
C PHE A 75 8.05 1.93 -19.26
N ASP A 76 7.43 1.94 -18.07
CA ASP A 76 8.13 2.08 -16.80
C ASP A 76 8.29 0.71 -16.12
N VAL A 77 9.54 0.31 -15.90
CA VAL A 77 9.89 -0.93 -15.22
C VAL A 77 9.49 -0.94 -13.74
N THR A 78 9.27 0.24 -13.15
CA THR A 78 8.89 0.38 -11.74
C THR A 78 7.38 0.29 -11.50
N GLN A 79 6.56 0.51 -12.54
CA GLN A 79 5.09 0.55 -12.47
C GLN A 79 4.45 -0.34 -13.56
N VAL A 80 4.79 -1.63 -13.53
CA VAL A 80 4.42 -2.60 -14.57
C VAL A 80 2.89 -2.71 -14.75
N GLU A 81 2.11 -2.61 -13.68
CA GLU A 81 0.63 -2.68 -13.74
C GLU A 81 -0.01 -1.54 -14.54
N TYR A 82 0.62 -0.37 -14.61
CA TYR A 82 0.13 0.78 -15.39
C TYR A 82 0.76 0.83 -16.80
N SER A 83 2.00 0.34 -16.93
CA SER A 83 2.72 0.35 -18.21
C SER A 83 2.30 -0.76 -19.18
N ILE A 84 1.83 -1.92 -18.70
CA ILE A 84 1.33 -3.00 -19.59
C ILE A 84 0.08 -2.58 -20.39
N PRO A 85 -0.99 -2.03 -19.78
CA PRO A 85 -2.16 -1.58 -20.53
C PRO A 85 -1.82 -0.53 -21.60
N THR A 86 -0.98 0.45 -21.25
CA THR A 86 -0.54 1.52 -22.16
C THR A 86 0.27 0.98 -23.35
N LEU A 87 1.18 0.01 -23.09
CA LEU A 87 1.94 -0.68 -24.15
C LEU A 87 1.03 -1.46 -25.09
N LEU A 88 0.04 -2.17 -24.55
CA LEU A 88 -0.92 -2.96 -25.33
C LEU A 88 -1.82 -2.07 -26.18
N GLU A 89 -2.21 -0.90 -25.69
CA GLU A 89 -3.00 0.06 -26.43
C GLU A 89 -2.22 0.68 -27.60
N GLY A 90 -0.96 1.08 -27.37
CA GLY A 90 -0.07 1.55 -28.43
C GLY A 90 0.18 0.50 -29.51
N LEU A 91 0.40 -0.76 -29.11
CA LEU A 91 0.59 -1.88 -30.04
C LEU A 91 -0.67 -2.19 -30.84
N LYS A 92 -1.85 -2.18 -30.19
CA LYS A 92 -3.15 -2.41 -30.86
C LYS A 92 -3.39 -1.39 -31.97
N LEU A 93 -3.14 -0.13 -31.69
CA LEU A 93 -3.31 0.95 -32.68
C LEU A 93 -2.30 0.83 -33.84
N ALA A 94 -1.03 0.53 -33.52
CA ALA A 94 0.04 0.34 -34.51
C ALA A 94 -0.22 -0.84 -35.47
N PHE A 95 -0.89 -1.88 -34.97
CA PHE A 95 -1.30 -3.03 -35.77
C PHE A 95 -2.44 -2.67 -36.73
N ILE A 96 -3.44 -1.90 -36.25
CA ILE A 96 -4.56 -1.43 -37.08
C ILE A 96 -4.04 -0.56 -38.24
N THR A 97 -3.06 0.33 -38.01
CA THR A 97 -2.49 1.15 -39.10
C THR A 97 -1.79 0.33 -40.17
N SER A 98 -1.18 -0.79 -39.79
CA SER A 98 -0.53 -1.71 -40.73
C SER A 98 -1.56 -2.42 -41.60
N ILE A 99 -2.63 -2.93 -40.98
CA ILE A 99 -3.75 -3.58 -41.67
C ILE A 99 -4.38 -2.60 -42.66
N VAL A 100 -4.62 -1.35 -42.24
CA VAL A 100 -5.17 -0.31 -43.11
C VAL A 100 -4.22 -0.02 -44.29
N GLY A 101 -2.92 0.13 -44.04
CA GLY A 101 -1.93 0.39 -45.10
C GLY A 101 -1.84 -0.73 -46.15
N ILE A 102 -1.86 -1.99 -45.70
CA ILE A 102 -1.83 -3.19 -46.56
C ILE A 102 -3.17 -3.36 -47.30
N ALA A 103 -4.30 -3.16 -46.62
CA ALA A 103 -5.62 -3.28 -47.25
C ALA A 103 -5.80 -2.21 -48.34
N LEU A 104 -5.45 -0.97 -48.05
CA LEU A 104 -5.51 0.11 -49.04
C LEU A 104 -4.55 -0.13 -50.21
N SER A 105 -3.39 -0.75 -50.00
CA SER A 105 -2.44 -1.03 -51.09
C SER A 105 -2.93 -2.14 -52.00
N ALA A 106 -3.55 -3.18 -51.42
CA ALA A 106 -4.21 -4.24 -52.17
C ALA A 106 -5.36 -3.70 -53.02
N VAL A 107 -6.21 -2.83 -52.45
CA VAL A 107 -7.32 -2.18 -53.16
C VAL A 107 -6.79 -1.33 -54.33
N LEU A 108 -5.75 -0.52 -54.12
CA LEU A 108 -5.16 0.27 -55.22
C LEU A 108 -4.59 -0.61 -56.33
N ARG A 109 -3.86 -1.69 -56.00
CA ARG A 109 -3.32 -2.62 -57.00
C ARG A 109 -4.42 -3.26 -57.83
N PHE A 110 -5.51 -3.66 -57.18
CA PHE A 110 -6.67 -4.25 -57.86
C PHE A 110 -7.30 -3.26 -58.84
N VAL A 111 -7.56 -2.02 -58.42
CA VAL A 111 -8.12 -0.96 -59.27
C VAL A 111 -7.19 -0.63 -60.45
N GLN A 112 -5.87 -0.59 -60.23
CA GLN A 112 -4.88 -0.32 -61.28
C GLN A 112 -4.87 -1.41 -62.36
N VAL A 113 -4.92 -2.69 -61.98
CA VAL A 113 -4.97 -3.81 -62.93
C VAL A 113 -6.22 -3.77 -63.81
N LEU A 114 -7.39 -3.47 -63.22
CA LEU A 114 -8.65 -3.32 -63.95
C LEU A 114 -8.61 -2.15 -64.96
N SER A 115 -7.92 -1.06 -64.63
CA SER A 115 -7.82 0.12 -65.50
C SER A 115 -6.80 -0.01 -66.65
N ALA A 116 -5.83 -0.93 -66.55
CA ALA A 116 -4.75 -1.10 -67.52
C ALA A 116 -5.12 -2.00 -68.73
N GLY A 117 -6.21 -2.77 -68.65
CA GLY A 117 -6.64 -3.70 -69.70
C GLY A 117 -7.23 -3.09 -70.98
N SER A 118 -7.31 -1.76 -71.09
CA SER A 118 -8.10 -1.08 -72.13
C SER A 118 -7.28 -0.41 -73.25
N ALA A 119 -5.95 -0.63 -73.35
CA ALA A 119 -5.08 0.22 -74.18
C ALA A 119 -4.07 -0.46 -75.13
N ALA A 120 -4.23 -1.73 -75.53
CA ALA A 120 -3.28 -2.34 -76.49
C ALA A 120 -3.91 -3.36 -77.45
N GLY A 121 -4.14 -2.95 -78.70
CA GLY A 121 -4.39 -3.89 -79.79
C GLY A 121 -4.85 -3.26 -81.11
N ASN A 122 -3.90 -2.90 -82.00
CA ASN A 122 -4.08 -3.04 -83.44
C ASN A 122 -2.76 -2.81 -84.21
N ASN A 123 -2.29 -3.80 -84.99
CA ASN A 123 -1.65 -3.65 -86.31
C ASN A 123 -0.95 -4.96 -86.75
N GLY A 124 -1.48 -5.60 -87.80
CA GLY A 124 -0.86 -6.73 -88.49
C GLY A 124 -1.33 -6.80 -89.95
N THR A 125 -0.59 -6.14 -90.84
CA THR A 125 -0.85 -6.03 -92.29
C THR A 125 -0.39 -7.30 -93.01
N ARG A 126 -1.31 -7.93 -93.77
CA ARG A 126 -1.09 -9.15 -94.56
C ARG A 126 -0.62 -8.81 -95.99
N ALA A 127 0.31 -9.64 -96.48
CA ALA A 127 1.01 -9.58 -97.76
C ALA A 127 0.13 -9.63 -99.03
N GLN A 128 0.70 -9.20 -100.17
CA GLN A 128 0.32 -9.63 -101.52
C GLN A 128 1.55 -9.82 -102.44
N PRO A 129 1.56 -10.84 -103.32
CA PRO A 129 2.67 -11.19 -104.21
C PRO A 129 2.47 -10.69 -105.66
N GLY A 130 3.57 -10.55 -106.41
CA GLY A 130 3.54 -10.19 -107.83
C GLY A 130 4.63 -10.93 -108.62
N GLN A 131 4.19 -11.68 -109.62
CA GLN A 131 4.90 -12.68 -110.41
C GLN A 131 5.38 -12.14 -111.77
N LYS A 132 6.48 -12.70 -112.30
CA LYS A 132 6.70 -13.14 -113.71
C LYS A 132 8.21 -13.31 -114.03
N ASP A 133 8.69 -14.54 -114.33
CA ASP A 133 9.46 -14.83 -115.56
C ASP A 133 9.67 -16.36 -115.80
N ASP A 134 8.90 -16.93 -116.74
CA ASP A 134 8.43 -18.32 -116.73
C ASP A 134 9.26 -19.33 -117.54
N ARG A 135 10.53 -19.04 -117.86
CA ARG A 135 11.39 -20.01 -118.59
C ARG A 135 12.80 -20.21 -118.06
N ARG A 136 13.34 -19.27 -117.28
CA ARG A 136 14.47 -19.55 -116.38
C ARG A 136 14.01 -20.11 -115.04
N GLN A 137 12.75 -19.88 -114.67
CA GLN A 137 12.15 -20.42 -113.45
C GLN A 137 12.00 -21.94 -113.46
N LEU A 138 11.84 -22.63 -114.60
CA LEU A 138 11.59 -24.08 -114.58
C LEU A 138 12.85 -24.90 -114.24
N GLU A 139 13.98 -24.53 -114.82
CA GLU A 139 15.30 -25.15 -114.53
C GLU A 139 15.81 -24.76 -113.14
N LEU A 140 15.57 -23.51 -112.72
CA LEU A 140 15.81 -23.05 -111.35
C LEU A 140 14.81 -23.64 -110.33
N ALA A 141 13.58 -23.99 -110.74
CA ALA A 141 12.57 -24.61 -109.89
C ALA A 141 12.86 -26.08 -109.66
N GLU A 142 13.37 -26.82 -110.65
CA GLU A 142 13.76 -28.22 -110.48
C GLU A 142 15.02 -28.36 -109.62
N ALA A 143 16.00 -27.48 -109.83
CA ALA A 143 17.16 -27.33 -108.94
C ALA A 143 16.75 -26.85 -107.53
N GLN A 144 15.78 -25.94 -107.41
CA GLN A 144 15.19 -25.55 -106.12
C GLN A 144 14.43 -26.70 -105.49
N LEU A 145 13.67 -27.51 -106.23
CA LEU A 145 12.89 -28.61 -105.67
C LEU A 145 13.81 -29.70 -105.13
N ALA A 146 14.88 -30.04 -105.85
CA ALA A 146 15.94 -30.94 -105.38
C ALA A 146 16.68 -30.37 -104.15
N ALA A 147 17.03 -29.08 -104.17
CA ALA A 147 17.63 -28.41 -103.01
C ALA A 147 16.68 -28.34 -101.81
N THR A 148 15.38 -28.14 -102.04
CA THR A 148 14.34 -28.09 -100.99
C THR A 148 14.07 -29.47 -100.43
N GLN A 149 14.10 -30.53 -101.25
CA GLN A 149 14.00 -31.92 -100.80
C GLN A 149 15.24 -32.35 -100.01
N ALA A 150 16.44 -31.97 -100.44
CA ALA A 150 17.67 -32.20 -99.69
C ALA A 150 17.65 -31.45 -98.34
N LEU A 151 17.17 -30.21 -98.33
CA LEU A 151 16.98 -29.43 -97.11
C LEU A 151 15.93 -30.07 -96.19
N ASN A 152 14.80 -30.53 -96.72
CA ASN A 152 13.74 -31.16 -95.94
C ASN A 152 14.21 -32.50 -95.35
N ASN A 153 14.96 -33.30 -96.10
CA ASN A 153 15.58 -34.52 -95.61
C ASN A 153 16.64 -34.22 -94.53
N GLY A 154 17.42 -33.16 -94.70
CA GLY A 154 18.37 -32.66 -93.69
C GLY A 154 17.68 -32.14 -92.43
N LEU A 155 16.52 -31.46 -92.58
CA LEU A 155 15.71 -30.99 -91.46
C LEU A 155 15.10 -32.17 -90.69
N LYS A 156 14.66 -33.20 -91.42
CA LYS A 156 14.06 -34.41 -90.84
C LYS A 156 15.10 -35.23 -90.08
N SER A 157 16.32 -35.37 -90.62
CA SER A 157 17.43 -36.03 -89.91
C SER A 157 17.92 -35.20 -88.72
N PHE A 158 17.95 -33.87 -88.84
CA PHE A 158 18.25 -32.97 -87.72
C PHE A 158 17.22 -33.08 -86.59
N ASP A 159 15.92 -33.05 -86.92
CA ASP A 159 14.83 -33.20 -85.95
C ASP A 159 14.90 -34.57 -85.25
N GLN A 160 15.17 -35.64 -86.00
CA GLN A 160 15.32 -36.98 -85.45
C GLN A 160 16.55 -37.08 -84.53
N HIS A 161 17.67 -36.46 -84.90
CA HIS A 161 18.87 -36.40 -84.06
C HIS A 161 18.68 -35.53 -82.81
N LEU A 162 17.95 -34.41 -82.93
CA LEU A 162 17.61 -33.52 -81.83
C LEU A 162 16.72 -34.23 -80.82
N ASN A 163 15.66 -34.90 -81.29
CA ASN A 163 14.77 -35.69 -80.43
C ASN A 163 15.51 -36.83 -79.74
N GLN A 164 16.38 -37.54 -80.45
CA GLN A 164 17.17 -38.62 -79.84
C GLN A 164 18.17 -38.09 -78.80
N THR A 165 18.78 -36.94 -79.05
CA THR A 165 19.69 -36.27 -78.11
C THR A 165 18.94 -35.77 -76.87
N MET A 166 17.76 -35.17 -77.06
CA MET A 166 16.89 -34.71 -75.98
C MET A 166 16.38 -35.87 -75.13
N GLU A 167 15.94 -36.97 -75.74
CA GLU A 167 15.51 -38.16 -75.03
C GLU A 167 16.66 -38.75 -74.20
N THR A 168 17.86 -38.83 -74.79
CA THR A 168 19.04 -39.33 -74.07
C THR A 168 19.44 -38.40 -72.91
N HIS A 169 19.35 -37.08 -73.10
CA HIS A 169 19.60 -36.11 -72.03
C HIS A 169 18.54 -36.18 -70.93
N HIS A 170 17.27 -36.32 -71.29
CA HIS A 170 16.16 -36.46 -70.36
C HIS A 170 16.33 -37.73 -69.51
N GLN A 171 16.63 -38.87 -70.13
CA GLN A 171 16.90 -40.11 -69.42
C GLN A 171 18.11 -40.00 -68.48
N ARG A 172 19.20 -39.33 -68.90
CA ARG A 172 20.34 -39.08 -68.00
C ARG A 172 19.97 -38.16 -66.83
N LEU A 173 19.18 -37.13 -67.08
CA LEU A 173 18.73 -36.20 -66.04
C LEU A 173 17.83 -36.91 -65.02
N MET A 174 16.84 -37.68 -65.49
CA MET A 174 15.93 -38.45 -64.64
C MET A 174 16.70 -39.47 -63.82
N LYS A 175 17.62 -40.21 -64.45
CA LYS A 175 18.49 -41.15 -63.72
C LYS A 175 19.38 -40.46 -62.69
N GLY A 176 19.85 -39.26 -62.98
CA GLY A 176 20.58 -38.41 -62.03
C GLY A 176 19.70 -37.95 -60.87
N MET A 177 18.45 -37.55 -61.14
CA MET A 177 17.46 -37.17 -60.13
C MET A 177 17.07 -38.36 -59.24
N ASP A 178 16.87 -39.54 -59.80
CA ASP A 178 16.57 -40.76 -59.05
C ASP A 178 17.73 -41.14 -58.12
N ASN A 179 18.97 -41.10 -58.63
CA ASN A 179 20.16 -41.34 -57.80
C ASN A 179 20.30 -40.30 -56.69
N PHE A 180 20.04 -39.03 -56.98
CA PHE A 180 20.07 -37.97 -56.00
C PHE A 180 18.98 -38.15 -54.94
N ALA A 181 17.75 -38.50 -55.33
CA ALA A 181 16.65 -38.78 -54.42
C ALA A 181 16.95 -39.98 -53.51
N ALA A 182 17.56 -41.04 -54.06
CA ALA A 182 18.00 -42.20 -53.28
C ALA A 182 19.08 -41.82 -52.25
N GLN A 183 20.10 -41.08 -52.67
CA GLN A 183 21.15 -40.59 -51.76
C GLN A 183 20.59 -39.65 -50.70
N LEU A 184 19.68 -38.75 -51.06
CA LEU A 184 19.07 -37.78 -50.14
C LEU A 184 18.14 -38.46 -49.13
N SER A 185 17.43 -39.52 -49.55
CA SER A 185 16.64 -40.37 -48.65
C SER A 185 17.53 -41.13 -47.65
N GLU A 186 18.64 -41.70 -48.14
CA GLU A 186 19.56 -42.47 -47.31
C GLU A 186 20.37 -41.59 -46.34
N LEU A 187 20.94 -40.47 -46.81
CA LEU A 187 21.64 -39.49 -45.98
C LEU A 187 20.68 -38.79 -45.02
N GLY A 188 19.53 -38.31 -45.50
CA GLY A 188 18.56 -37.59 -44.69
C GLY A 188 18.05 -38.41 -43.52
N SER A 189 17.70 -39.69 -43.74
CA SER A 189 17.21 -40.57 -42.69
C SER A 189 18.30 -40.95 -41.68
N ARG A 190 19.48 -41.35 -42.14
CA ARG A 190 20.58 -41.76 -41.25
C ARG A 190 21.10 -40.60 -40.41
N GLN A 191 21.32 -39.43 -41.01
CA GLN A 191 21.84 -38.27 -40.30
C GLN A 191 20.83 -37.73 -39.28
N LEU A 192 19.53 -37.71 -39.62
CA LEU A 192 18.49 -37.28 -38.69
C LEU A 192 18.34 -38.26 -37.52
N VAL A 193 18.34 -39.56 -37.77
CA VAL A 193 18.25 -40.57 -36.71
C VAL A 193 19.46 -40.48 -35.79
N ALA A 194 20.68 -40.36 -36.35
CA ALA A 194 21.90 -40.21 -35.56
C ALA A 194 21.90 -38.92 -34.73
N ALA A 195 21.50 -37.79 -35.32
CA ALA A 195 21.38 -36.53 -34.60
C ALA A 195 20.31 -36.57 -33.51
N LEU A 196 19.16 -37.23 -33.77
CA LEU A 196 18.11 -37.39 -32.78
C LEU A 196 18.55 -38.30 -31.64
N GLU A 197 19.25 -39.39 -31.94
CA GLU A 197 19.80 -40.31 -30.94
C GLU A 197 20.84 -39.61 -30.07
N GLU A 198 21.72 -38.80 -30.66
CA GLU A 198 22.70 -37.97 -29.92
C GLU A 198 22.01 -36.94 -29.03
N VAL A 199 20.98 -36.25 -29.54
CA VAL A 199 20.19 -35.29 -28.74
C VAL A 199 19.44 -35.99 -27.61
N ILE A 200 18.87 -37.17 -27.83
CA ILE A 200 18.19 -37.94 -26.78
C ILE A 200 19.20 -38.37 -25.72
N ARG A 201 20.40 -38.79 -26.13
CA ARG A 201 21.47 -39.20 -25.22
C ARG A 201 21.97 -38.03 -24.38
N ASP A 202 22.28 -36.90 -25.01
CA ASP A 202 22.71 -35.67 -24.33
C ASP A 202 21.59 -35.12 -23.43
N PHE A 203 20.33 -35.21 -23.85
CA PHE A 203 19.17 -34.85 -23.03
C PHE A 203 19.04 -35.76 -21.82
N ASN A 204 19.20 -37.07 -21.97
CA ASN A 204 19.10 -38.02 -20.86
C ASN A 204 20.27 -37.87 -19.86
N ASP A 205 21.49 -37.65 -20.36
CA ASP A 205 22.66 -37.38 -19.52
C ASP A 205 22.51 -36.06 -18.75
N LYS A 206 22.04 -35.00 -19.42
CA LYS A 206 21.72 -33.71 -18.77
C LYS A 206 20.56 -33.83 -17.78
N LEU A 207 19.54 -34.63 -18.09
CA LEU A 207 18.44 -34.90 -17.17
C LEU A 207 18.97 -35.54 -15.88
N GLY A 208 19.75 -36.61 -15.99
CA GLY A 208 20.31 -37.30 -14.82
C GLY A 208 21.16 -36.40 -13.94
N VAL A 209 22.07 -35.63 -14.54
CA VAL A 209 23.03 -34.81 -13.78
C VAL A 209 22.39 -33.51 -13.27
N GLN A 210 21.76 -32.73 -14.15
CA GLN A 210 21.25 -31.41 -13.77
C GLN A 210 19.99 -31.49 -12.92
N PHE A 211 19.07 -32.44 -13.18
CA PHE A 211 17.92 -32.61 -12.31
C PHE A 211 18.31 -33.31 -11.01
N GLY A 212 19.25 -34.26 -11.01
CA GLY A 212 19.75 -34.87 -9.78
C GLY A 212 20.32 -33.84 -8.80
N GLU A 213 21.21 -32.96 -9.26
CA GLU A 213 21.76 -31.87 -8.45
C GLU A 213 20.68 -30.84 -8.04
N ASN A 214 19.74 -30.51 -8.94
CA ASN A 214 18.63 -29.62 -8.60
C ASN A 214 17.69 -30.21 -7.54
N PHE A 215 17.36 -31.50 -7.62
CA PHE A 215 16.55 -32.18 -6.60
C PHE A 215 17.30 -32.28 -5.28
N ARG A 216 18.61 -32.50 -5.28
CA ARG A 216 19.42 -32.50 -4.05
C ARG A 216 19.47 -31.12 -3.40
N ARG A 217 19.58 -30.05 -4.19
CA ARG A 217 19.47 -28.67 -3.70
C ARG A 217 18.07 -28.35 -3.18
N LEU A 218 17.04 -28.81 -3.89
CA LEU A 218 15.65 -28.63 -3.48
C LEU A 218 15.36 -29.36 -2.17
N ASP A 219 15.78 -30.63 -2.04
CA ASP A 219 15.66 -31.42 -0.82
C ASP A 219 16.36 -30.73 0.36
N GLY A 220 17.60 -30.24 0.15
CA GLY A 220 18.30 -29.46 1.17
C GLY A 220 17.61 -28.15 1.55
N ALA A 221 16.97 -27.47 0.58
CA ALA A 221 16.19 -26.27 0.86
C ALA A 221 14.90 -26.58 1.63
N VAL A 222 14.20 -27.67 1.28
CA VAL A 222 13.01 -28.16 1.99
C VAL A 222 13.37 -28.59 3.41
N GLY A 223 14.49 -29.28 3.61
CA GLY A 223 15.00 -29.66 4.93
C GLY A 223 15.23 -28.45 5.84
N LYS A 224 15.90 -27.40 5.32
CA LYS A 224 16.06 -26.13 6.05
C LYS A 224 14.73 -25.45 6.36
N LEU A 225 13.75 -25.58 5.49
CA LEU A 225 12.41 -25.02 5.68
C LEU A 225 11.66 -25.77 6.80
N LEU A 226 11.85 -27.08 6.92
CA LEU A 226 11.32 -27.89 8.02
C LEU A 226 12.02 -27.56 9.35
N GLU A 227 13.34 -27.40 9.35
CA GLU A 227 14.08 -26.94 10.54
C GLU A 227 13.59 -25.56 10.99
N TRP A 228 13.44 -24.63 10.05
CA TRP A 228 12.89 -23.30 10.33
C TRP A 228 11.46 -23.39 10.88
N GLN A 229 10.62 -24.28 10.34
CA GLN A 229 9.25 -24.48 10.82
C GLN A 229 9.22 -24.97 12.27
N ASP A 230 10.08 -25.92 12.66
CA ASP A 230 10.13 -26.38 14.06
C ASP A 230 10.67 -25.28 15.00
N GLN A 231 11.71 -24.55 14.58
CA GLN A 231 12.22 -23.41 15.34
C GLN A 231 11.15 -22.32 15.53
N TYR A 232 10.38 -22.03 14.48
CA TYR A 232 9.29 -21.06 14.52
C TYR A 232 8.17 -21.51 15.48
N ARG A 233 7.81 -22.80 15.48
CA ARG A 233 6.85 -23.37 16.43
C ARG A 233 7.30 -23.15 17.88
N GLN A 234 8.57 -23.45 18.18
CA GLN A 234 9.14 -23.25 19.52
C GLN A 234 9.15 -21.77 19.94
N GLN A 235 9.48 -20.87 19.01
CA GLN A 235 9.42 -19.43 19.26
C GLN A 235 7.99 -18.96 19.54
N MET A 236 7.00 -19.46 18.81
CA MET A 236 5.59 -19.09 19.00
C MET A 236 5.06 -19.57 20.36
N GLU A 237 5.47 -20.76 20.80
CA GLU A 237 5.15 -21.27 22.14
C GLU A 237 5.79 -20.41 23.25
N SER A 238 7.06 -20.05 23.10
CA SER A 238 7.75 -19.13 24.01
C SER A 238 7.09 -17.75 24.05
N LEU A 239 6.71 -17.21 22.90
CA LEU A 239 6.00 -15.94 22.79
C LEU A 239 4.63 -16.01 23.47
N GLY A 240 3.89 -17.10 23.29
CA GLY A 240 2.62 -17.35 23.99
C GLY A 240 2.79 -17.31 25.52
N SER A 241 3.79 -18.01 26.04
CA SER A 241 4.12 -18.01 27.48
C SER A 241 4.55 -16.63 28.00
N GLN A 242 5.30 -15.87 27.20
CA GLN A 242 5.69 -14.51 27.55
C GLN A 242 4.49 -13.56 27.58
N LEU A 243 3.57 -13.69 26.62
CA LEU A 243 2.35 -12.89 26.57
C LEU A 243 1.45 -13.19 27.76
N GLU A 244 1.28 -14.46 28.12
CA GLU A 244 0.50 -14.88 29.31
C GLU A 244 1.10 -14.31 30.60
N ARG A 245 2.43 -14.32 30.74
CA ARG A 245 3.10 -13.68 31.88
C ARG A 245 2.92 -12.16 31.87
N ALA A 246 2.96 -11.52 30.70
CA ALA A 246 2.73 -10.09 30.58
C ALA A 246 1.30 -9.71 30.98
N THR A 247 0.29 -10.44 30.50
CA THR A 247 -1.12 -10.18 30.86
C THR A 247 -1.37 -10.41 32.35
N ALA A 248 -0.81 -11.47 32.93
CA ALA A 248 -0.85 -11.70 34.38
C ALA A 248 -0.15 -10.59 35.17
N GLY A 249 0.99 -10.08 34.68
CA GLY A 249 1.71 -8.95 35.26
C GLY A 249 0.91 -7.65 35.23
N VAL A 250 0.20 -7.38 34.13
CA VAL A 250 -0.71 -6.24 34.01
C VAL A 250 -1.87 -6.35 35.00
N ALA A 251 -2.52 -7.51 35.10
CA ALA A 251 -3.61 -7.73 36.06
C ALA A 251 -3.14 -7.56 37.51
N LYS A 252 -1.94 -8.05 37.85
CA LYS A 252 -1.35 -7.84 39.18
C LYS A 252 -1.01 -6.37 39.44
N SER A 253 -0.59 -5.64 38.42
CA SER A 253 -0.32 -4.20 38.51
C SER A 253 -1.60 -3.40 38.72
N GLU A 254 -2.69 -3.75 38.02
CA GLU A 254 -4.01 -3.17 38.25
C GLU A 254 -4.48 -3.38 39.70
N ALA A 255 -4.37 -4.60 40.22
CA ALA A 255 -4.71 -4.91 41.60
C ALA A 255 -3.86 -4.11 42.61
N SER A 256 -2.56 -3.98 42.33
CA SER A 256 -1.63 -3.22 43.18
C SER A 256 -1.95 -1.73 43.16
N LEU A 257 -2.25 -1.15 41.99
CA LEU A 257 -2.69 0.24 41.86
C LEU A 257 -3.98 0.49 42.63
N LYS A 258 -4.97 -0.40 42.53
CA LYS A 258 -6.21 -0.32 43.31
C LYS A 258 -5.94 -0.32 44.82
N SER A 259 -5.06 -1.21 45.28
CA SER A 259 -4.65 -1.25 46.69
C SER A 259 -3.95 0.04 47.13
N LEU A 260 -3.06 0.60 46.30
CA LEU A 260 -2.39 1.86 46.59
C LEU A 260 -3.38 3.03 46.67
N THR A 261 -4.35 3.10 45.76
CA THR A 261 -5.40 4.12 45.80
C THR A 261 -6.24 4.00 47.08
N GLN A 262 -6.58 2.77 47.49
CA GLN A 262 -7.32 2.53 48.73
C GLN A 262 -6.50 2.93 49.97
N GLN A 263 -5.20 2.60 50.01
CA GLN A 263 -4.31 3.03 51.10
C GLN A 263 -4.16 4.55 51.16
N ALA A 264 -4.02 5.22 50.01
CA ALA A 264 -3.97 6.68 49.94
C ALA A 264 -5.26 7.33 50.48
N LEU A 265 -6.42 6.73 50.21
CA LEU A 265 -7.70 7.16 50.79
C LEU A 265 -7.72 6.99 52.31
N GLN A 266 -7.26 5.85 52.83
CA GLN A 266 -7.19 5.60 54.27
C GLN A 266 -6.24 6.58 54.98
N ILE A 267 -5.08 6.87 54.38
CA ILE A 267 -4.15 7.88 54.90
C ILE A 267 -4.85 9.24 54.99
N SER A 268 -5.57 9.64 53.93
CA SER A 268 -6.31 10.91 53.90
C SER A 268 -7.37 10.98 55.00
N GLN A 269 -8.07 9.86 55.25
CA GLN A 269 -9.06 9.76 56.32
C GLN A 269 -8.40 9.85 57.71
N HIS A 270 -7.28 9.15 57.93
CA HIS A 270 -6.52 9.26 59.17
C HIS A 270 -6.00 10.67 59.43
N VAL A 271 -5.57 11.39 58.40
CA VAL A 271 -5.16 12.80 58.53
C VAL A 271 -6.34 13.67 58.96
N ALA A 272 -7.54 13.44 58.42
CA ALA A 272 -8.75 14.15 58.83
C ALA A 272 -9.14 13.85 60.29
N ASP A 273 -9.06 12.58 60.70
CA ASP A 273 -9.32 12.17 62.08
C ASP A 273 -8.29 12.78 63.05
N GLN A 274 -7.00 12.78 62.67
CA GLN A 274 -5.94 13.42 63.45
C GLN A 274 -6.21 14.92 63.62
N GLN A 275 -6.62 15.62 62.56
CA GLN A 275 -6.99 17.03 62.65
C GLN A 275 -8.16 17.26 63.63
N SER A 276 -9.15 16.37 63.62
CA SER A 276 -10.26 16.41 64.58
C SER A 276 -9.76 16.21 66.01
N THR A 277 -8.94 15.17 66.28
CA THR A 277 -8.41 14.92 67.63
C THR A 277 -7.53 16.07 68.14
N LEU A 278 -6.69 16.67 67.29
CA LEU A 278 -5.91 17.85 67.65
C LEU A 278 -6.80 19.04 68.01
N SER A 279 -7.92 19.22 67.31
CA SER A 279 -8.88 20.28 67.65
C SER A 279 -9.56 20.05 69.00
N SER A 280 -9.90 18.81 69.34
CA SER A 280 -10.45 18.42 70.64
C SER A 280 -9.44 18.60 71.77
N LEU A 281 -8.20 18.14 71.59
CA LEU A 281 -7.11 18.34 72.55
C LEU A 281 -6.85 19.82 72.79
N ARG A 282 -6.85 20.65 71.73
CA ARG A 282 -6.68 22.10 71.88
C ARG A 282 -7.82 22.71 72.71
N ARG A 283 -9.05 22.22 72.53
CA ARG A 283 -10.20 22.65 73.32
C ARG A 283 -10.10 22.22 74.79
N GLU A 284 -9.74 20.98 75.05
CA GLU A 284 -9.50 20.48 76.42
C GLU A 284 -8.37 21.26 77.10
N THR A 285 -7.31 21.62 76.36
CA THR A 285 -6.22 22.43 76.89
C THR A 285 -6.72 23.82 77.32
N MET A 286 -7.57 24.47 76.51
CA MET A 286 -8.20 25.75 76.89
C MET A 286 -9.10 25.63 78.12
N GLU A 287 -9.83 24.51 78.24
CA GLU A 287 -10.68 24.23 79.40
C GLU A 287 -9.87 24.00 80.68
N LEU A 288 -8.74 23.29 80.57
CA LEU A 288 -7.78 23.11 81.67
C LEU A 288 -7.13 24.43 82.08
N GLU A 289 -6.75 25.28 81.13
CA GLU A 289 -6.25 26.64 81.43
C GLU A 289 -7.30 27.47 82.18
N ALA A 290 -8.57 27.39 81.78
CA ALA A 290 -9.67 28.06 82.47
C ALA A 290 -9.91 27.51 83.89
N LEU A 291 -9.86 26.18 84.07
CA LEU A 291 -9.96 25.53 85.38
C LEU A 291 -8.81 25.92 86.31
N LEU A 292 -7.57 25.93 85.80
CA LEU A 292 -6.40 26.37 86.55
C LEU A 292 -6.51 27.86 86.92
N GLY A 293 -7.04 28.70 86.02
CA GLY A 293 -7.36 30.10 86.31
C GLY A 293 -8.39 30.25 87.44
N ALA A 294 -9.46 29.46 87.42
CA ALA A 294 -10.48 29.46 88.47
C ALA A 294 -9.93 28.94 89.82
N ILE A 295 -9.05 27.94 89.81
CA ILE A 295 -8.35 27.46 91.02
C ILE A 295 -7.40 28.53 91.56
N ALA A 296 -6.68 29.24 90.69
CA ALA A 296 -5.84 30.36 91.10
C ALA A 296 -6.68 31.48 91.74
N GLU A 297 -7.84 31.81 91.17
CA GLU A 297 -8.77 32.78 91.74
C GLU A 297 -9.36 32.30 93.09
N LEU A 298 -9.67 31.01 93.21
CA LEU A 298 -10.12 30.41 94.47
C LEU A 298 -9.03 30.49 95.54
N ARG A 299 -7.78 30.20 95.17
CA ARG A 299 -6.62 30.34 96.08
C ARG A 299 -6.50 31.78 96.56
N ASP A 300 -6.60 32.76 95.67
CA ASP A 300 -6.49 34.18 96.03
C ASP A 300 -7.64 34.61 96.95
N LYS A 301 -8.89 34.23 96.63
CA LYS A 301 -10.05 34.49 97.51
C LYS A 301 -9.94 33.78 98.86
N ALA A 302 -9.41 32.56 98.90
CA ALA A 302 -9.17 31.82 100.14
C ALA A 302 -8.07 32.47 100.97
N GLN A 303 -6.98 32.93 100.34
CA GLN A 303 -5.90 33.68 100.98
C GLN A 303 -6.43 34.95 101.67
N ASP A 304 -7.43 35.61 101.09
CA ASP A 304 -8.09 36.78 101.71
C ASP A 304 -9.11 36.39 102.79
N ALA A 305 -9.85 35.28 102.60
CA ALA A 305 -10.91 34.86 103.52
C ALA A 305 -10.39 34.25 104.84
N PHE A 306 -9.27 33.52 104.82
CA PHE A 306 -8.70 32.92 106.04
C PHE A 306 -8.32 33.96 107.10
N PRO A 307 -7.57 35.03 106.78
CA PRO A 307 -7.30 36.12 107.73
C PRO A 307 -8.57 36.85 108.18
N ALA A 308 -9.56 37.00 107.30
CA ALA A 308 -10.84 37.61 107.66
C ALA A 308 -11.61 36.76 108.69
N MET A 309 -11.60 35.43 108.53
CA MET A 309 -12.16 34.50 109.51
C MET A 309 -11.38 34.51 110.82
N ASP A 310 -10.04 34.52 110.77
CA ASP A 310 -9.18 34.58 111.95
C ASP A 310 -9.41 35.86 112.77
N LYS A 311 -9.48 37.02 112.09
CA LYS A 311 -9.87 38.30 112.72
C LYS A 311 -11.23 38.21 113.40
N ARG A 312 -12.21 37.58 112.76
CA ARG A 312 -13.59 37.49 113.27
C ARG A 312 -13.72 36.49 114.43
N LEU A 313 -12.97 35.38 114.39
CA LEU A 313 -12.86 34.43 115.49
C LEU A 313 -12.14 35.05 116.69
N THR A 314 -11.05 35.80 116.47
CA THR A 314 -10.36 36.55 117.52
C THR A 314 -11.31 37.57 118.16
N ALA A 315 -12.05 38.34 117.35
CA ALA A 315 -13.06 39.27 117.87
C ALA A 315 -14.18 38.54 118.65
N MET A 316 -14.60 37.36 118.22
CA MET A 316 -15.59 36.55 118.94
C MET A 316 -15.03 36.01 120.27
N LEU A 317 -13.80 35.51 120.28
CA LEU A 317 -13.12 35.06 121.50
C LEU A 317 -12.93 36.20 122.49
N GLU A 318 -12.51 37.38 122.03
CA GLU A 318 -12.40 38.60 122.84
C GLU A 318 -13.76 39.02 123.41
N SER A 319 -14.84 38.90 122.62
CA SER A 319 -16.21 39.16 123.08
C SER A 319 -16.70 38.15 124.14
N ILE A 320 -16.30 36.88 124.02
CA ILE A 320 -16.62 35.83 125.00
C ILE A 320 -15.80 36.04 126.27
N GLU A 321 -14.52 36.37 126.14
CA GLU A 321 -13.65 36.70 127.27
C GLU A 321 -14.21 37.89 128.07
N THR A 322 -14.62 38.97 127.39
CA THR A 322 -15.29 40.10 128.05
C THR A 322 -16.61 39.70 128.69
N ALA A 323 -17.42 38.85 128.05
CA ALA A 323 -18.66 38.34 128.64
C ALA A 323 -18.44 37.44 129.87
N VAL A 324 -17.41 36.59 129.86
CA VAL A 324 -17.03 35.73 130.99
C VAL A 324 -16.48 36.56 132.14
N LEU A 325 -15.64 37.56 131.86
CA LEU A 325 -15.16 38.50 132.88
C LEU A 325 -16.31 39.28 133.51
N ALA A 326 -17.31 39.69 132.73
CA ALA A 326 -18.53 40.31 133.26
C ALA A 326 -19.35 39.36 134.15
N ALA A 327 -19.47 38.08 133.77
CA ALA A 327 -20.16 37.06 134.57
C ALA A 327 -19.42 36.71 135.87
N GLN A 328 -18.09 36.69 135.85
CA GLN A 328 -17.26 36.41 137.04
C GLN A 328 -17.34 37.54 138.08
N HIS A 329 -17.50 38.79 137.64
CA HIS A 329 -17.78 39.92 138.54
C HIS A 329 -19.17 39.84 139.19
N ALA A 330 -20.15 39.19 138.56
CA ALA A 330 -21.50 39.01 139.11
C ALA A 330 -21.61 37.89 140.17
N GLY A 331 -20.68 36.92 140.17
CA GLY A 331 -20.72 35.74 141.06
C GLY A 331 -20.26 35.96 142.51
N HIS A 332 -19.69 37.12 142.85
CA HIS A 332 -19.05 37.36 144.16
C HIS A 332 -19.90 38.15 145.18
N ALA A 333 -21.18 38.39 144.93
CA ALA A 333 -22.00 39.35 145.69
C ALA A 333 -23.24 38.77 146.42
N PHE A 334 -23.22 37.54 146.95
CA PHE A 334 -24.43 36.96 147.56
C PHE A 334 -24.21 35.99 148.75
N ILE A 335 -23.80 36.49 149.94
CA ILE A 335 -24.05 35.84 151.25
C ILE A 335 -24.18 36.92 152.36
N GLU A 336 -25.40 37.33 152.72
CA GLU A 336 -25.92 37.50 154.11
C GLU A 336 -27.31 38.22 154.13
N PRO A 337 -28.21 37.95 155.11
CA PRO A 337 -29.68 38.09 155.00
C PRO A 337 -30.30 39.28 155.81
N PRO A 338 -31.64 39.55 155.72
CA PRO A 338 -32.24 40.90 155.85
C PRO A 338 -32.90 41.21 157.22
N PRO A 339 -33.43 42.44 157.40
CA PRO A 339 -34.82 42.54 157.86
C PRO A 339 -35.70 43.69 157.29
N ALA A 340 -36.95 43.31 156.97
CA ALA A 340 -38.27 43.89 157.28
C ALA A 340 -38.74 45.35 156.96
N HIS A 341 -40.00 45.40 156.47
CA HIS A 341 -41.03 46.47 156.48
C HIS A 341 -40.93 47.59 155.43
N ARG A 342 -42.00 48.12 154.78
CA ARG A 342 -43.44 47.83 154.53
C ARG A 342 -43.91 48.89 153.45
N PRO A 343 -45.17 49.01 153.00
CA PRO A 343 -45.54 49.03 151.58
C PRO A 343 -45.96 50.41 151.02
N GLY A 344 -45.89 50.57 149.69
CA GLY A 344 -46.44 51.73 148.98
C GLY A 344 -47.00 51.36 147.60
N ARG A 345 -48.34 51.45 147.48
CA ARG A 345 -49.12 51.43 146.23
C ARG A 345 -48.66 52.56 145.29
N HIS A 346 -48.71 52.38 143.96
CA HIS A 346 -49.85 52.65 143.06
C HIS A 346 -49.42 52.69 141.58
N ASN A 347 -50.34 52.23 140.72
CA ASN A 347 -50.61 52.64 139.33
C ASN A 347 -49.72 52.19 138.14
N ASN A 348 -50.24 51.12 137.50
CA ASN A 348 -50.53 50.92 136.06
C ASN A 348 -50.97 52.20 135.28
N PRO A 349 -51.22 52.20 133.94
CA PRO A 349 -50.85 51.29 132.81
C PRO A 349 -50.31 52.04 131.57
N ASP A 350 -49.98 51.30 130.50
CA ASP A 350 -50.35 51.52 129.07
C ASP A 350 -49.28 50.81 128.19
N PHE A 351 -49.50 49.69 127.48
CA PHE A 351 -50.45 49.30 126.44
C PHE A 351 -50.42 50.15 125.15
N GLN A 352 -49.77 49.61 124.11
CA GLN A 352 -50.09 49.63 122.65
C GLN A 352 -48.80 49.21 121.90
N GLY A 353 -48.76 48.36 120.87
CA GLY A 353 -49.80 47.72 120.09
C GLY A 353 -49.42 47.71 118.59
N ILE A 354 -49.02 46.53 118.06
CA ILE A 354 -49.39 45.94 116.72
C ILE A 354 -48.81 46.69 115.45
N PRO A 355 -48.81 46.15 114.20
CA PRO A 355 -48.12 44.98 113.61
C PRO A 355 -47.49 45.16 112.18
N LEU A 356 -47.03 44.03 111.59
CA LEU A 356 -47.20 43.50 110.20
C LEU A 356 -47.08 44.40 108.94
N GLY A 357 -46.35 43.86 107.95
CA GLY A 357 -46.44 44.14 106.50
C GLY A 357 -45.20 43.55 105.81
N GLU A 358 -45.20 42.33 105.24
CA GLU A 358 -45.78 41.83 103.97
C GLU A 358 -45.12 42.38 102.69
N LYS A 359 -44.77 41.45 101.78
CA LYS A 359 -44.40 41.56 100.35
C LYS A 359 -42.96 42.03 100.04
N GLN A 360 -42.21 41.44 99.11
CA GLN A 360 -42.47 40.42 98.07
C GLN A 360 -41.13 39.76 97.70
#